data_AF-A0A255GRJ6-F1
#
_entry.id   AF-A0A255GRJ6-F1
#
_cell.length_a   1.000
_cell.length_b   1.000
_cell.length_c   1.000
_cell.angle_alpha   90.00
_cell.angle_beta   90.00
_cell.angle_gamma   90.00
#
_symmetry.space_group_name_H-M   'P 1'
#
loop_
_entity.id
_entity.type
_entity.pdbx_description
1 polymer ?
#
loop_
_entity_poly.entity_id
_entity_poly.type
_entity_poly.pdbx_seq_one_letter_code
_entity_poly.pdbx_strand_id
1 'polypeptide(L)'
;MAPRPSRIPRPTATLTAQIAGRTPRQWLEEQLNPAGVADPRVEAIIAKYYPVVNAETGAEVRTYTADRPWEAAPALVRAIVLRQVFGNRHLLESMTEFWPDQIFVGAQGKSESYVAHFNHTVLRRHALGRFADLLLAALRHPALLAYLDNDANSRDNPNENLGREVPELHTVGVPGWSSTATPLGVARAR
;
A
#
# COMPACT_ATOMS: atom_id res chain seq x y z
N MET A 1 14.91 47.99 8.52
CA MET A 1 13.90 47.16 7.84
C MET A 1 13.86 45.81 8.52
N ALA A 2 12.81 45.47 9.26
CA ALA A 2 12.73 44.20 9.97
C ALA A 2 12.57 43.03 8.96
N PRO A 3 13.24 41.88 9.16
CA PRO A 3 13.13 40.76 8.25
C PRO A 3 11.71 40.21 8.22
N ARG A 4 11.17 40.02 7.00
CA ARG A 4 9.85 39.41 6.78
C ARG A 4 9.83 38.01 7.41
N PRO A 5 8.83 37.64 8.23
CA PRO A 5 8.77 36.31 8.80
C PRO A 5 8.68 35.26 7.69
N SER A 6 9.53 34.24 7.80
CA SER A 6 9.50 33.04 6.97
C SER A 6 8.08 32.46 6.94
N ARG A 7 7.46 32.38 5.76
CA ARG A 7 6.14 31.74 5.56
C ARG A 7 6.17 30.22 5.75
N ILE A 8 7.37 29.64 5.77
CA ILE A 8 7.56 28.21 6.03
C ILE A 8 7.71 28.02 7.55
N PRO A 9 6.85 27.22 8.19
CA PRO A 9 7.02 26.86 9.58
C PRO A 9 8.41 26.26 9.78
N ARG A 10 9.20 26.81 10.70
CA ARG A 10 10.46 26.16 11.08
C ARG A 10 10.14 24.87 11.83
N PRO A 11 10.98 23.83 11.70
CA PRO A 11 10.93 22.68 12.60
C PRO A 11 10.85 23.16 14.04
N THR A 12 9.95 22.56 14.83
CA THR A 12 9.86 22.90 16.26
C THR A 12 11.17 22.50 16.95
N ALA A 13 11.48 23.15 18.09
CA ALA A 13 12.65 22.79 18.89
C ALA A 13 12.63 21.30 19.28
N THR A 14 11.44 20.77 19.60
CA THR A 14 11.21 19.36 19.89
C THR A 14 11.56 18.45 18.71
N LEU A 15 11.10 18.77 17.49
CA LEU A 15 11.39 17.97 16.31
C LEU A 15 12.89 18.00 15.97
N THR A 16 13.52 19.18 16.10
CA THR A 16 14.97 19.34 15.90
C THR A 16 15.77 18.47 16.88
N ALA A 17 15.39 18.49 18.16
CA ALA A 17 16.04 17.66 19.18
C ALA A 17 15.85 16.16 18.93
N GLN A 18 14.65 15.73 18.51
CA GLN A 18 14.38 14.34 18.14
C GLN A 18 15.24 13.87 16.97
N ILE A 19 15.42 14.71 15.94
CA ILE A 19 16.26 14.39 14.78
C ILE A 19 17.74 14.33 15.20
N ALA A 20 18.23 15.30 15.97
CA ALA A 20 19.62 15.33 16.43
C ALA A 20 19.96 14.21 17.41
N GLY A 21 18.97 13.69 18.16
CA GLY A 21 19.14 12.66 19.17
C GLY A 21 19.28 11.23 18.65
N ARG A 22 19.19 11.00 17.33
CA ARG A 22 19.30 9.67 16.73
C ARG A 22 20.06 9.70 15.41
N THR A 23 20.74 8.61 15.11
CA THR A 23 21.35 8.39 13.79
C THR A 23 20.29 7.93 12.78
N PRO A 24 20.54 8.09 11.47
CA PRO A 24 19.64 7.55 10.44
C PRO A 24 19.41 6.05 10.55
N ARG A 25 20.41 5.28 11.03
CA ARG A 25 20.29 3.84 11.22
C ARG A 25 19.33 3.48 12.35
N GLN A 26 19.45 4.14 13.50
CA GLN A 26 18.54 3.94 14.64
C GLN A 26 17.10 4.29 14.24
N TRP A 27 16.91 5.39 13.50
CA TRP A 27 15.59 5.73 12.96
C TRP A 27 15.04 4.64 12.03
N LEU A 28 15.86 4.12 11.13
CA LEU A 28 15.43 3.06 10.21
C LEU A 28 15.05 1.78 10.97
N GLU A 29 15.83 1.37 11.97
CA GLU A 29 15.55 0.21 12.82
C GLU A 29 14.23 0.37 13.59
N GLU A 30 13.93 1.57 14.11
CA GLU A 30 12.62 1.89 14.70
C GLU A 30 11.49 1.74 13.68
N GLN A 31 11.67 2.28 12.47
CA GLN A 31 10.64 2.27 11.43
C GLN A 31 10.37 0.88 10.84
N LEU A 32 11.35 -0.02 10.85
CA LEU A 32 11.20 -1.42 10.46
C LEU A 32 10.32 -2.21 11.45
N ASN A 33 10.07 -1.67 12.65
CA ASN A 33 9.10 -2.19 13.60
C ASN A 33 7.92 -1.20 13.80
N PRO A 34 6.97 -1.12 12.86
CA PRO A 34 5.88 -0.14 12.92
C PRO A 34 4.97 -0.31 14.14
N ALA A 35 4.91 -1.51 14.74
CA ALA A 35 4.17 -1.75 15.97
C ALA A 35 4.79 -1.04 17.19
N GLY A 36 6.11 -0.80 17.16
CA GLY A 36 6.83 -0.03 18.18
C GLY A 36 6.67 1.49 18.04
N VAL A 37 6.15 1.97 16.92
CA VAL A 37 5.93 3.40 16.66
C VAL A 37 4.45 3.74 16.93
N ALA A 38 4.21 4.55 17.95
CA ALA A 38 2.87 4.95 18.36
C ALA A 38 2.32 6.10 17.50
N ASP A 39 1.07 5.97 17.06
CA ASP A 39 0.36 6.97 16.25
C ASP A 39 -1.07 7.25 16.74
N PRO A 40 -1.29 7.48 18.05
CA PRO A 40 -2.63 7.52 18.64
C PRO A 40 -3.49 8.65 18.08
N ARG A 41 -2.89 9.80 17.75
CA ARG A 41 -3.63 10.97 17.23
C ARG A 41 -4.23 10.68 15.86
N VAL A 42 -3.42 10.21 14.91
CA VAL A 42 -3.91 9.97 13.55
C VAL A 42 -4.83 8.76 13.51
N GLU A 43 -4.50 7.68 14.23
CA GLU A 43 -5.37 6.49 14.26
C GLU A 43 -6.72 6.79 14.94
N ALA A 44 -6.78 7.70 15.93
CA ALA A 44 -8.07 8.15 16.48
C ALA A 44 -8.91 8.94 15.46
N ILE A 45 -8.28 9.78 14.63
CA ILE A 45 -8.95 10.50 13.53
C ILE A 45 -9.47 9.49 12.50
N ILE A 46 -8.64 8.52 12.10
CA ILE A 46 -9.03 7.47 11.16
C ILE A 46 -10.20 6.64 11.71
N ALA A 47 -10.10 6.16 12.94
CA ALA A 47 -11.16 5.36 13.55
C ALA A 47 -12.49 6.12 13.65
N LYS A 48 -12.44 7.43 13.90
CA LYS A 48 -13.64 8.26 14.01
C LYS A 48 -14.28 8.58 12.66
N TYR A 49 -13.48 8.95 11.67
CA TYR A 49 -14.00 9.54 10.42
C TYR A 49 -13.92 8.60 9.21
N TYR A 50 -13.04 7.60 9.24
CA TYR A 50 -12.80 6.68 8.14
C TYR A 50 -12.64 5.22 8.62
N PRO A 51 -13.56 4.68 9.45
CA PRO A 51 -13.40 3.34 10.03
C PRO A 51 -13.30 2.22 8.99
N VAL A 52 -13.89 2.42 7.80
CA VAL A 52 -13.84 1.48 6.67
C VAL A 52 -12.41 1.08 6.25
N VAL A 53 -11.41 1.94 6.47
CA VAL A 53 -10.02 1.66 6.07
C VAL A 53 -9.31 0.67 6.99
N ASN A 54 -9.96 0.28 8.09
CA ASN A 54 -9.50 -0.75 9.01
C ASN A 54 -10.41 -1.99 8.96
N ALA A 55 -11.28 -2.11 7.94
CA ALA A 55 -12.14 -3.27 7.78
C ALA A 55 -11.32 -4.53 7.51
N GLU A 56 -11.58 -5.58 8.27
CA GLU A 56 -10.95 -6.90 8.16
C GLU A 56 -11.69 -7.84 7.20
N THR A 57 -12.94 -7.49 6.86
CA THR A 57 -13.77 -8.29 5.94
C THR A 57 -14.58 -7.40 5.00
N GLY A 58 -15.02 -7.96 3.87
CA GLY A 58 -15.96 -7.28 2.97
C GLY A 58 -17.33 -6.98 3.62
N ALA A 59 -17.75 -7.75 4.63
CA ALA A 59 -18.97 -7.49 5.39
C ALA A 59 -18.82 -6.25 6.29
N GLU A 60 -17.65 -6.07 6.89
CA GLU A 60 -17.33 -4.85 7.64
C GLU A 60 -17.28 -3.63 6.73
N VAL A 61 -16.73 -3.75 5.51
CA VAL A 61 -16.76 -2.64 4.53
C VAL A 61 -18.20 -2.18 4.29
N ARG A 62 -19.11 -3.11 4.03
CA ARG A 62 -20.54 -2.80 3.86
C ARG A 62 -21.15 -2.16 5.10
N THR A 63 -20.82 -2.68 6.28
CA THR A 63 -21.29 -2.14 7.57
C THR A 63 -20.82 -0.70 7.77
N TYR A 64 -19.53 -0.42 7.61
CA TYR A 64 -18.97 0.93 7.81
C TYR A 64 -19.42 1.94 6.76
N THR A 65 -19.85 1.48 5.58
CA THR A 65 -20.32 2.36 4.50
C THR A 65 -21.84 2.46 4.41
N ALA A 66 -22.58 1.79 5.31
CA ALA A 66 -24.04 1.64 5.24
C ALA A 66 -24.49 1.13 3.85
N ASP A 67 -23.91 -0.02 3.45
CA ASP A 67 -24.13 -0.70 2.16
C ASP A 67 -23.79 0.13 0.91
N ARG A 68 -22.92 1.13 1.05
CA ARG A 68 -22.38 1.94 -0.06
C ARG A 68 -20.88 1.70 -0.23
N PRO A 69 -20.44 0.47 -0.57
CA PRO A 69 -19.02 0.09 -0.52
C PRO A 69 -18.12 0.89 -1.46
N TRP A 70 -18.67 1.54 -2.51
CA TRP A 70 -17.93 2.49 -3.35
C TRP A 70 -17.40 3.72 -2.59
N GLU A 71 -17.92 4.02 -1.39
CA GLU A 71 -17.38 5.08 -0.51
C GLU A 71 -16.07 4.69 0.18
N ALA A 72 -15.69 3.41 0.14
CA ALA A 72 -14.46 2.92 0.73
C ALA A 72 -13.21 3.49 0.03
N ALA A 73 -13.24 3.61 -1.30
CA ALA A 73 -12.14 4.17 -2.08
C ALA A 73 -11.79 5.63 -1.73
N PRO A 74 -12.73 6.60 -1.76
CA PRO A 74 -12.42 7.97 -1.36
C PRO A 74 -12.06 8.10 0.13
N ALA A 75 -12.61 7.25 1.01
CA ALA A 75 -12.20 7.20 2.41
C ALA A 75 -10.74 6.74 2.58
N LEU A 76 -10.32 5.71 1.82
CA LEU A 76 -8.94 5.23 1.78
C LEU A 76 -7.96 6.34 1.38
N VAL A 77 -8.25 7.05 0.29
CA VAL A 77 -7.37 8.14 -0.19
C VAL A 77 -7.15 9.21 0.87
N ARG A 78 -8.22 9.63 1.57
CA ARG A 78 -8.12 10.60 2.68
C ARG A 78 -7.32 10.03 3.85
N ALA A 79 -7.50 8.76 4.18
CA ALA A 79 -6.78 8.11 5.26
C ALA A 79 -5.28 7.98 4.99
N ILE A 80 -4.88 7.65 3.75
CA ILE A 80 -3.47 7.60 3.34
C ILE A 80 -2.81 8.96 3.56
N VAL A 81 -3.41 10.04 3.05
CA VAL A 81 -2.88 11.41 3.22
C VAL A 81 -2.78 11.77 4.71
N LEU A 82 -3.79 11.44 5.52
CA LEU A 82 -3.75 11.71 6.95
C LEU A 82 -2.61 10.97 7.66
N ARG A 83 -2.41 9.68 7.36
CA ARG A 83 -1.32 8.88 7.91
C ARG A 83 0.05 9.39 7.47
N GLN A 84 0.20 9.80 6.21
CA GLN A 84 1.45 10.36 5.69
C GLN A 84 1.80 11.73 6.27
N VAL A 85 0.80 12.60 6.46
CA VAL A 85 1.01 13.98 6.94
C VAL A 85 1.14 14.04 8.46
N PHE A 86 0.39 13.22 9.20
CA PHE A 86 0.28 13.33 10.65
C PHE A 86 0.78 12.10 11.43
N GLY A 87 1.11 11.00 10.75
CA GLY A 87 1.65 9.79 11.35
C GLY A 87 3.17 9.83 11.51
N ASN A 88 3.69 8.91 12.32
CA ASN A 88 5.11 8.75 12.60
C ASN A 88 5.68 7.48 11.95
N ARG A 89 4.83 6.56 11.47
CA ARG A 89 5.21 5.34 10.72
C ARG A 89 5.53 5.60 9.24
N HIS A 90 6.36 6.59 8.97
CA HIS A 90 6.68 7.06 7.62
C HIS A 90 7.09 5.93 6.66
N LEU A 91 7.96 5.00 7.09
CA LEU A 91 8.40 3.90 6.23
C LEU A 91 7.23 2.98 5.85
N LEU A 92 6.34 2.67 6.80
CA LEU A 92 5.17 1.85 6.55
C LEU A 92 4.24 2.53 5.53
N GLU A 93 3.98 3.84 5.69
CA GLU A 93 3.11 4.58 4.77
C GLU A 93 3.71 4.66 3.37
N SER A 94 5.01 4.94 3.24
CA SER A 94 5.69 4.96 1.94
C SER A 94 5.67 3.59 1.25
N MET A 95 5.94 2.52 1.98
CA MET A 95 5.89 1.17 1.40
C MET A 95 4.46 0.74 1.05
N THR A 96 3.46 1.14 1.86
CA THR A 96 2.05 0.88 1.56
C THR A 96 1.58 1.57 0.27
N GLU A 97 2.13 2.75 -0.04
CA GLU A 97 1.86 3.48 -1.30
C GLU A 97 2.67 2.96 -2.49
N PHE A 98 3.85 2.39 -2.25
CA PHE A 98 4.69 1.78 -3.29
C PHE A 98 4.05 0.52 -3.90
N TRP A 99 3.47 -0.35 -3.07
CA TRP A 99 2.96 -1.65 -3.54
C TRP A 99 1.79 -1.61 -4.55
N PRO A 100 0.82 -0.68 -4.46
CA PRO A 100 -0.21 -0.49 -5.48
C PRO A 100 0.32 -0.31 -6.91
N ASP A 101 1.51 0.25 -7.09
CA ASP A 101 2.13 0.41 -8.42
C ASP A 101 2.65 -0.92 -8.98
N GLN A 102 2.90 -1.90 -8.10
CA GLN A 102 3.42 -3.22 -8.46
C GLN A 102 2.32 -4.29 -8.53
N ILE A 103 1.31 -4.18 -7.66
CA ILE A 103 0.13 -5.06 -7.62
C ILE A 103 -1.10 -4.17 -7.67
N PHE A 104 -1.49 -3.84 -8.89
CA PHE A 104 -2.49 -2.84 -9.16
C PHE A 104 -3.91 -3.41 -9.02
N VAL A 105 -4.75 -2.66 -8.29
CA VAL A 105 -6.19 -2.86 -8.22
C VAL A 105 -6.83 -1.49 -8.37
N GLY A 106 -7.79 -1.36 -9.30
CA GLY A 106 -8.48 -0.09 -9.54
C GLY A 106 -9.26 0.40 -8.32
N ALA A 107 -9.05 1.66 -7.94
CA ALA A 107 -9.86 2.36 -6.93
C ALA A 107 -11.25 2.81 -7.46
N GLN A 108 -11.53 2.52 -8.74
CA GLN A 108 -12.81 2.75 -9.43
C GLN A 108 -13.11 1.53 -10.30
N GLY A 109 -14.40 1.25 -10.51
CA GLY A 109 -14.85 0.14 -11.35
C GLY A 109 -14.95 -1.17 -10.57
N LYS A 110 -14.56 -2.29 -11.19
CA LYS A 110 -14.86 -3.65 -10.70
C LYS A 110 -14.43 -3.92 -9.25
N SER A 111 -13.34 -3.30 -8.82
CA SER A 111 -12.73 -3.55 -7.51
C SER A 111 -12.90 -2.42 -6.49
N GLU A 112 -13.65 -1.36 -6.82
CA GLU A 112 -13.77 -0.15 -5.99
C GLU A 112 -14.28 -0.45 -4.57
N SER A 113 -15.18 -1.43 -4.48
CA SER A 113 -15.79 -1.88 -3.22
C SER A 113 -14.82 -2.65 -2.31
N TYR A 114 -13.67 -3.08 -2.83
CA TYR A 114 -12.70 -3.90 -2.11
C TYR A 114 -11.39 -3.16 -1.80
N VAL A 115 -11.14 -2.00 -2.40
CA VAL A 115 -9.81 -1.37 -2.38
C VAL A 115 -9.33 -0.98 -0.98
N ALA A 116 -10.22 -0.51 -0.09
CA ALA A 116 -9.85 -0.19 1.30
C ALA A 116 -9.49 -1.45 2.10
N HIS A 117 -10.28 -2.51 1.95
CA HIS A 117 -10.04 -3.81 2.56
C HIS A 117 -8.76 -4.46 2.05
N PHE A 118 -8.50 -4.36 0.73
CA PHE A 118 -7.25 -4.82 0.11
C PHE A 118 -6.04 -4.06 0.65
N ASN A 119 -6.13 -2.73 0.72
CA ASN A 119 -5.05 -1.91 1.25
C ASN A 119 -4.71 -2.29 2.70
N HIS A 120 -5.72 -2.47 3.55
CA HIS A 120 -5.51 -2.81 4.96
C HIS A 120 -4.97 -4.23 5.16
N THR A 121 -5.63 -5.23 4.57
CA THR A 121 -5.36 -6.64 4.86
C THR A 121 -4.23 -7.25 4.03
N VAL A 122 -3.88 -6.63 2.90
CA VAL A 122 -2.81 -7.10 2.00
C VAL A 122 -1.65 -6.11 1.99
N LEU A 123 -1.85 -4.93 1.42
CA LEU A 123 -0.75 -4.01 1.13
C LEU A 123 -0.07 -3.52 2.41
N ARG A 124 -0.84 -2.91 3.32
CA ARG A 124 -0.36 -2.35 4.58
C ARG A 124 0.15 -3.43 5.52
N ARG A 125 -0.59 -4.53 5.67
CA ARG A 125 -0.23 -5.66 6.54
C ARG A 125 1.11 -6.29 6.16
N HIS A 126 1.38 -6.42 4.86
CA HIS A 126 2.58 -7.08 4.35
C HIS A 126 3.65 -6.10 3.83
N ALA A 127 3.46 -4.78 3.99
CA ALA A 127 4.27 -3.74 3.36
C ALA A 127 5.78 -3.85 3.63
N LEU A 128 6.16 -4.29 4.83
CA LEU A 128 7.55 -4.46 5.28
C LEU A 128 7.95 -5.94 5.42
N GLY A 129 7.09 -6.85 4.96
CA GLY A 129 7.26 -8.29 5.09
C GLY A 129 7.94 -8.93 3.89
N ARG A 130 7.78 -10.25 3.75
CA ARG A 130 8.26 -10.98 2.59
C ARG A 130 7.34 -10.74 1.40
N PHE A 131 7.92 -10.45 0.24
CA PHE A 131 7.17 -10.28 -1.01
C PHE A 131 6.28 -11.48 -1.33
N ALA A 132 6.76 -12.71 -1.10
CA ALA A 132 5.99 -13.93 -1.35
C ALA A 132 4.68 -13.97 -0.54
N ASP A 133 4.70 -13.49 0.71
CA ASP A 133 3.50 -13.46 1.56
C ASP A 133 2.52 -12.40 1.08
N LEU A 134 3.03 -11.21 0.70
CA LEU A 134 2.24 -10.13 0.12
C LEU A 134 1.57 -10.59 -1.17
N LEU A 135 2.32 -11.17 -2.10
CA LEU A 135 1.81 -11.65 -3.38
C LEU A 135 0.76 -12.75 -3.16
N LEU A 136 1.03 -13.73 -2.30
CA LEU A 136 0.08 -14.80 -2.01
C LEU A 136 -1.22 -14.26 -1.40
N ALA A 137 -1.13 -13.29 -0.49
CA ALA A 137 -2.29 -12.62 0.08
C ALA A 137 -3.08 -11.87 -1.00
N ALA A 138 -2.39 -11.17 -1.92
CA ALA A 138 -3.02 -10.45 -3.00
C ALA A 138 -3.78 -11.37 -3.98
N LEU A 139 -3.16 -12.47 -4.40
CA LEU A 139 -3.74 -13.46 -5.33
C LEU A 139 -5.00 -14.14 -4.80
N ARG A 140 -5.22 -14.12 -3.48
CA ARG A 140 -6.40 -14.70 -2.83
C ARG A 140 -7.45 -13.67 -2.47
N HIS A 141 -7.16 -12.38 -2.63
CA HIS A 141 -8.04 -11.32 -2.17
C HIS A 141 -9.11 -10.99 -3.23
N PRO A 142 -10.40 -10.84 -2.84
CA PRO A 142 -11.49 -10.56 -3.79
C PRO A 142 -11.25 -9.36 -4.71
N ALA A 143 -10.50 -8.36 -4.23
CA ALA A 143 -10.16 -7.18 -5.01
C ALA A 143 -9.38 -7.49 -6.30
N LEU A 144 -8.35 -8.35 -6.22
CA LEU A 144 -7.54 -8.71 -7.38
C LEU A 144 -8.26 -9.73 -8.26
N LEU A 145 -9.01 -10.64 -7.64
CA LEU A 145 -9.85 -11.60 -8.36
C LEU A 145 -10.91 -10.89 -9.23
N ALA A 146 -11.61 -9.90 -8.68
CA ALA A 146 -12.58 -9.09 -9.43
C ALA A 146 -11.90 -8.18 -10.46
N TYR A 147 -10.70 -7.67 -10.17
CA TYR A 147 -9.98 -6.79 -11.09
C TYR A 147 -9.62 -7.52 -12.40
N LEU A 148 -9.21 -8.78 -12.28
CA LEU A 148 -8.77 -9.63 -13.40
C LEU A 148 -9.87 -10.56 -13.93
N ASP A 149 -11.13 -10.33 -13.53
CA ASP A 149 -12.31 -11.11 -13.91
C ASP A 149 -12.20 -12.60 -13.57
N ASN A 150 -11.40 -12.97 -12.58
CA ASN A 150 -11.22 -14.36 -12.17
C ASN A 150 -12.44 -14.90 -11.40
N ASP A 151 -13.31 -14.03 -10.90
CA ASP A 151 -14.63 -14.38 -10.37
C ASP A 151 -15.59 -14.90 -11.44
N ALA A 152 -15.39 -14.52 -12.71
CA ALA A 152 -16.13 -15.05 -13.87
C ALA A 152 -15.46 -16.28 -14.52
N ASN A 153 -14.36 -16.78 -13.96
CA ASN A 153 -13.64 -17.94 -14.46
C ASN A 153 -14.45 -19.22 -14.22
N SER A 154 -14.71 -20.01 -15.27
CA SER A 154 -15.44 -21.26 -15.17
C SER A 154 -14.85 -22.33 -16.08
N ARG A 155 -15.25 -23.59 -15.87
CA ARG A 155 -14.81 -24.71 -16.70
C ARG A 155 -15.10 -24.49 -18.20
N ASP A 156 -16.25 -23.91 -18.51
CA ASP A 156 -16.71 -23.74 -19.89
C ASP A 156 -16.31 -22.38 -20.49
N ASN A 157 -15.82 -21.45 -19.66
CA ASN A 157 -15.30 -20.14 -20.05
C ASN A 157 -14.06 -19.80 -19.20
N PRO A 158 -12.89 -20.39 -19.52
CA PRO A 158 -11.68 -20.17 -18.74
C PRO A 158 -11.17 -18.74 -18.92
N ASN A 159 -10.85 -18.08 -17.81
CA ASN A 159 -10.16 -16.79 -17.79
C ASN A 159 -8.72 -16.99 -17.32
N GLU A 160 -7.78 -16.75 -18.22
CA GLU A 160 -6.35 -16.96 -17.99
C GLU A 160 -5.61 -15.70 -17.50
N ASN A 161 -6.28 -14.55 -17.39
CA ASN A 161 -5.62 -13.28 -17.07
C ASN A 161 -4.79 -13.35 -15.78
N LEU A 162 -5.40 -13.79 -14.67
CA LEU A 162 -4.67 -13.95 -13.41
C LEU A 162 -3.50 -14.93 -13.56
N GLY A 163 -3.72 -16.09 -14.18
CA GLY A 163 -2.68 -17.11 -14.37
C GLY A 163 -1.50 -16.62 -15.21
N ARG A 164 -1.74 -15.72 -16.17
CA ARG A 164 -0.74 -15.10 -17.03
C ARG A 164 0.01 -13.95 -16.34
N GLU A 165 -0.70 -13.10 -15.61
CA GLU A 165 -0.10 -11.90 -15.00
C GLU A 165 0.85 -12.22 -13.84
N VAL A 166 0.64 -13.30 -13.09
CA VAL A 166 1.56 -13.68 -11.99
C VAL A 166 3.00 -13.91 -12.47
N PRO A 167 3.28 -14.79 -13.45
CA PRO A 167 4.62 -14.94 -13.99
C PRO A 167 5.10 -13.68 -14.72
N GLU A 168 4.24 -13.06 -15.54
CA GLU A 168 4.66 -11.99 -16.45
C GLU A 168 4.92 -10.65 -15.77
N LEU A 169 4.09 -10.25 -14.81
CA LEU A 169 4.14 -8.91 -14.20
C LEU A 169 4.74 -8.91 -12.80
N HIS A 170 4.60 -10.01 -12.04
CA HIS A 170 4.93 -9.99 -10.61
C HIS A 170 6.13 -10.84 -10.20
N THR A 171 6.62 -11.75 -11.06
CA THR A 171 7.69 -12.68 -10.65
C THR A 171 8.81 -12.84 -11.68
N VAL A 172 8.52 -13.42 -12.86
CA VAL A 172 9.54 -13.76 -13.87
C VAL A 172 9.83 -12.58 -14.79
N GLY A 173 8.81 -11.79 -15.11
CA GLY A 173 8.91 -10.70 -16.08
C GLY A 173 8.62 -11.15 -17.52
N VAL A 174 8.38 -10.18 -18.39
CA VAL A 174 8.24 -10.40 -19.84
C VAL A 174 9.60 -10.21 -20.51
N PRO A 175 10.04 -11.13 -21.40
CA PRO A 175 11.26 -10.94 -22.16
C PRO A 175 11.24 -9.61 -22.95
N GLY A 176 12.21 -8.73 -22.68
CA GLY A 176 12.40 -7.47 -23.42
C GLY A 176 11.76 -6.21 -22.84
N TRP A 177 11.05 -6.27 -21.71
CA TRP A 177 10.42 -5.10 -21.06
C TRP A 177 11.31 -4.37 -20.03
N SER A 178 12.45 -4.95 -19.61
CA SER A 178 13.36 -4.26 -18.69
C SER A 178 14.07 -3.10 -19.39
N SER A 179 13.89 -1.88 -18.91
CA SER A 179 14.69 -0.69 -19.27
C SER A 179 16.18 -0.80 -18.89
N THR A 180 16.59 -1.95 -18.34
CA THR A 180 17.98 -2.35 -18.19
C THR A 180 18.27 -3.56 -19.07
N ALA A 181 18.14 -3.38 -20.39
CA ALA A 181 18.92 -4.17 -21.33
C ALA A 181 20.41 -3.78 -21.17
N THR A 182 21.05 -4.21 -20.09
CA THR A 182 22.49 -4.49 -20.15
C THR A 182 22.60 -5.92 -20.65
N PRO A 183 23.06 -6.15 -21.90
CA PRO A 183 23.39 -7.49 -22.31
C PRO A 183 24.60 -7.91 -21.49
N LEU A 184 24.38 -8.71 -20.44
CA LEU A 184 25.44 -9.53 -19.86
C LEU A 184 25.75 -10.65 -20.85
N GLY A 185 26.39 -10.27 -21.95
CA GLY A 185 27.12 -11.20 -22.78
C GLY A 185 28.42 -11.52 -22.06
N VAL A 186 28.45 -12.52 -21.18
CA VAL A 186 29.62 -13.41 -21.01
C VAL A 186 29.19 -14.75 -20.39
N ALA A 187 29.08 -15.78 -21.22
CA ALA A 187 29.54 -17.14 -20.90
C ALA A 187 29.55 -17.98 -22.18
N ARG A 188 30.65 -17.87 -22.96
CA ARG A 188 31.10 -18.98 -23.80
C ARG A 188 31.66 -20.07 -22.88
N ALA A 189 31.16 -21.30 -23.02
CA ALA A 189 31.79 -22.61 -22.76
C ALA A 189 30.64 -23.64 -22.64
N ARG A 190 30.51 -24.72 -23.41
CA ARG A 190 31.31 -25.39 -24.44
C ARG A 190 30.36 -25.86 -25.54
#